data_AF-A0A6G1SVL6-F1
#
_entry.id   AF-A0A6G1SVL6-F1
#
_cell.length_a   1.000
_cell.length_b   1.000
_cell.length_c   1.000
_cell.angle_alpha   90.00
_cell.angle_beta   90.00
_cell.angle_gamma   90.00
#
_symmetry.space_group_name_H-M   'P 1'
#
loop_
_entity.id
_entity.type
_entity.pdbx_description
1 polymer ?
#
loop_
_entity_poly.entity_id
_entity_poly.type
_entity_poly.pdbx_seq_one_letter_code
_entity_poly.pdbx_strand_id
1 'polypeptide(L)'
;MGKQQLRFAIAALLVGVAWGYLRHRRHPRRQVLALVQGLEWFVAYGGAAALLDTARSALETEPEPPVEFERITHIRQVIEERTGTEG
;
A
#
# COMPACT_ATOMS: atom_id res chain seq x y z
N MET A 1 -3.19 -0.04 6.59
CA MET A 1 -4.49 0.54 6.16
C MET A 1 -4.44 1.25 4.80
N GLY A 2 -3.36 1.97 4.43
CA GLY A 2 -3.31 2.78 3.20
C GLY A 2 -3.57 2.07 1.86
N LYS A 3 -3.15 0.80 1.69
CA LYS A 3 -3.30 0.07 0.41
C LYS A 3 -4.76 -0.17 -0.01
N GLN A 4 -5.65 -0.46 0.95
CA GLN A 4 -7.08 -0.67 0.64
C GLN A 4 -7.77 0.65 0.33
N GLN A 5 -7.46 1.71 1.08
CA GLN A 5 -8.00 3.04 0.85
C GLN A 5 -7.58 3.61 -0.51
N LEU A 6 -6.34 3.38 -0.93
CA LEU A 6 -5.87 3.74 -2.27
C LEU A 6 -6.65 3.00 -3.37
N ARG A 7 -6.93 1.70 -3.19
CA ARG A 7 -7.75 0.92 -4.15
C ARG A 7 -9.17 1.48 -4.27
N PHE A 8 -9.80 1.85 -3.16
CA PHE A 8 -11.12 2.48 -3.18
C PHE A 8 -11.09 3.85 -3.87
N ALA A 9 -10.08 4.67 -3.61
CA ALA A 9 -9.91 5.95 -4.28
C ALA A 9 -9.71 5.78 -5.79
N ILE A 10 -8.89 4.81 -6.23
CA ILE A 10 -8.72 4.49 -7.66
C ILE A 10 -10.02 3.98 -8.27
N ALA A 11 -10.77 3.13 -7.57
CA ALA A 11 -12.08 2.68 -8.02
C ALA A 11 -13.05 3.88 -8.19
N ALA A 12 -13.06 4.82 -7.24
CA ALA A 12 -13.86 6.03 -7.31
C ALA A 12 -13.45 6.92 -8.50
N LEU A 13 -12.15 7.04 -8.79
CA LEU A 13 -11.64 7.72 -9.99
C LEU A 13 -12.20 7.09 -11.26
N LEU A 14 -12.06 5.77 -11.41
CA LEU A 14 -12.50 5.05 -12.61
C LEU A 14 -14.01 5.16 -12.83
N VAL A 15 -14.80 5.01 -11.76
CA VAL A 15 -16.26 5.18 -11.80
C VAL A 15 -16.62 6.61 -12.14
N GLY A 16 -15.95 7.61 -11.55
CA GLY A 16 -16.16 9.03 -11.84
C GLY A 16 -15.85 9.39 -13.29
N VAL A 17 -14.77 8.84 -13.87
CA VAL A 17 -14.44 9.03 -15.29
C VAL A 17 -15.48 8.37 -16.19
N ALA A 18 -15.86 7.12 -15.91
CA ALA A 18 -16.85 6.41 -16.72
C ALA A 18 -18.21 7.13 -16.71
N TRP A 19 -18.66 7.57 -15.52
CA TRP A 19 -19.88 8.34 -15.36
C TRP A 19 -19.80 9.70 -16.05
N GLY A 20 -18.70 10.44 -15.85
CA GLY A 20 -18.49 11.75 -16.48
C GLY A 20 -18.47 11.67 -18.01
N TYR A 21 -17.89 10.61 -18.57
CA TYR A 21 -17.89 10.38 -20.02
C TYR A 21 -19.31 10.12 -20.55
N LEU A 22 -20.09 9.30 -19.86
CA LEU A 22 -21.49 9.03 -20.21
C LEU A 22 -22.36 10.29 -20.09
N ARG A 23 -22.21 11.02 -18.98
CA ARG A 23 -22.95 12.26 -18.69
C ARG A 23 -22.68 13.35 -19.71
N HIS A 24 -21.41 13.52 -20.13
CA HIS A 24 -21.00 14.58 -21.04
C HIS A 24 -20.85 14.13 -22.50
N ARG A 25 -21.47 13.00 -22.89
CA ARG A 25 -21.31 12.41 -24.23
C ARG A 25 -21.60 13.35 -25.42
N ARG A 26 -22.40 14.40 -25.22
CA ARG A 26 -22.76 15.41 -26.25
C ARG A 26 -21.89 16.68 -26.21
N HIS A 27 -20.99 16.81 -25.24
CA HIS A 27 -20.17 17.99 -25.06
C HIS A 27 -18.86 17.87 -25.85
N PRO A 28 -18.38 18.91 -26.55
CA PRO A 28 -17.12 18.86 -27.30
C PRO A 28 -15.90 18.58 -26.40
N ARG A 29 -16.00 18.93 -25.11
CA ARG A 29 -14.95 18.74 -24.10
C ARG A 29 -15.20 17.54 -23.17
N ARG A 30 -15.95 16.51 -23.62
CA ARG A 30 -16.35 15.37 -22.80
C ARG A 30 -15.20 14.68 -22.05
N GLN A 31 -14.04 14.55 -22.68
CA GLN A 31 -12.88 13.88 -22.08
C GLN A 31 -12.33 14.66 -20.88
N VAL A 32 -12.21 15.99 -21.03
CA VAL A 32 -11.72 16.86 -19.95
C VAL A 32 -12.71 16.85 -18.78
N LEU A 33 -14.01 16.98 -19.07
CA LEU A 33 -15.03 16.95 -18.02
C LEU A 33 -15.11 15.60 -17.30
N ALA A 34 -14.92 14.49 -18.03
CA ALA A 34 -14.86 13.16 -17.42
C ALA A 34 -13.65 13.01 -16.48
N LEU A 35 -12.48 13.53 -16.87
CA LEU A 35 -11.30 13.52 -16.01
C LEU A 35 -11.49 14.37 -14.76
N VAL A 36 -12.07 15.57 -14.89
CA VAL A 36 -12.40 16.42 -13.74
C VAL A 36 -13.34 15.69 -12.78
N GLN A 37 -14.40 15.08 -13.29
CA GLN A 37 -15.34 14.30 -12.48
C GLN A 37 -14.66 13.12 -11.75
N GLY A 38 -13.76 12.42 -12.44
CA GLY A 38 -12.95 11.35 -11.84
C GLY A 38 -12.04 11.86 -10.72
N LEU A 39 -11.38 13.00 -10.93
CA LEU A 39 -10.52 13.63 -9.93
C LEU A 39 -11.31 14.10 -8.71
N GLU A 40 -12.49 14.70 -8.90
CA GLU A 40 -13.39 15.06 -7.80
C GLU A 40 -13.73 13.85 -6.92
N TRP A 41 -14.08 12.74 -7.55
CA TRP A 41 -14.42 11.50 -6.83
C TRP A 41 -13.20 10.89 -6.15
N PHE A 42 -12.05 10.88 -6.81
CA PHE A 42 -10.80 10.44 -6.20
C PHE A 42 -10.47 11.22 -4.93
N VAL A 43 -10.61 12.55 -4.95
CA VAL A 43 -10.35 13.41 -3.79
C VAL A 43 -11.41 13.19 -2.70
N ALA A 44 -12.70 13.17 -3.05
CA ALA A 44 -13.80 12.96 -2.11
C ALA A 44 -13.68 11.63 -1.34
N TYR A 45 -13.17 10.58 -1.98
CA TYR A 45 -12.95 9.27 -1.36
C TYR A 45 -11.56 9.12 -0.70
N GLY A 46 -10.83 10.23 -0.49
CA GLY A 46 -9.60 10.25 0.28
C GLY A 46 -8.33 9.84 -0.48
N GLY A 47 -8.36 9.83 -1.82
CA GLY A 47 -7.22 9.49 -2.65
C GLY A 47 -6.00 10.40 -2.44
N ALA A 48 -6.22 11.69 -2.17
CA ALA A 48 -5.15 12.62 -1.86
C ALA A 48 -4.40 12.24 -0.57
N ALA A 49 -5.14 11.88 0.49
CA ALA A 49 -4.55 11.45 1.74
C ALA A 49 -3.76 10.14 1.57
N ALA A 50 -4.30 9.18 0.81
CA ALA A 50 -3.61 7.91 0.54
C ALA A 50 -2.30 8.09 -0.27
N LEU A 51 -2.28 9.04 -1.22
CA LEU A 51 -1.05 9.37 -1.97
C LEU A 51 0.01 10.00 -1.06
N LEU A 52 -0.39 10.92 -0.18
CA LEU A 52 0.53 11.53 0.78
C LEU A 52 1.11 10.50 1.75
N ASP A 53 0.28 9.59 2.26
CA ASP A 53 0.73 8.50 3.14
C ASP A 53 1.73 7.58 2.43
N THR A 54 1.46 7.26 1.16
CA THR A 54 2.37 6.43 0.33
C THR A 54 3.68 7.16 0.04
N ALA A 55 3.63 8.44 -0.33
CA ALA A 55 4.81 9.25 -0.60
C ALA A 55 5.67 9.42 0.65
N ARG A 56 5.04 9.67 1.80
CA ARG A 56 5.70 9.73 3.10
C ARG A 56 6.39 8.43 3.45
N SER A 57 5.69 7.30 3.32
CA SER A 57 6.26 5.97 3.57
C SER A 57 7.48 5.70 2.68
N ALA A 58 7.44 6.11 1.41
CA ALA A 58 8.55 5.94 0.48
C ALA A 58 9.78 6.80 0.84
N LEU A 59 9.57 7.99 1.41
CA LEU A 59 10.64 8.89 1.87
C LEU A 59 11.21 8.48 3.23
N GLU A 60 10.38 7.92 4.11
CA GLU A 60 10.76 7.43 5.45
C GLU A 60 11.39 6.03 5.40
N THR A 61 11.35 5.35 4.25
CA THR A 61 12.12 4.12 4.03
C THR A 61 13.59 4.51 3.85
N GLU A 62 14.29 4.78 4.95
CA GLU A 62 15.74 4.64 4.96
C GLU A 62 16.09 3.21 4.53
N PRO A 63 17.20 3.00 3.80
CA PRO A 63 17.70 1.65 3.58
C PRO A 63 17.98 1.05 4.96
N GLU A 64 17.16 0.09 5.39
CA GLU A 64 17.55 -0.76 6.52
C GLU A 64 18.97 -1.23 6.22
N PRO A 65 19.95 -0.99 7.11
CA PRO A 65 21.25 -1.61 6.94
C PRO A 65 20.99 -3.11 6.80
N PRO A 66 21.62 -3.79 5.83
CA PRO A 66 21.42 -5.22 5.67
C PRO A 66 21.62 -5.84 7.04
N VAL A 67 20.57 -6.46 7.57
CA VAL A 67 20.67 -7.26 8.79
C VAL A 67 21.63 -8.39 8.41
N GLU A 68 22.91 -8.17 8.68
CA GLU A 68 23.91 -9.21 8.70
C GLU A 68 23.36 -10.25 9.67
N PHE A 69 22.82 -11.33 9.12
CA PHE A 69 22.69 -12.58 9.82
C PHE A 69 24.11 -13.14 10.05
N GLU A 70 24.92 -12.40 10.81
CA GLU A 70 26.20 -12.85 11.30
C GLU A 70 25.94 -13.78 12.48
N ARG A 71 25.86 -15.06 12.13
CA ARG A 71 26.56 -16.15 12.83
C ARG A 71 26.50 -16.08 14.37
N ILE A 72 25.40 -16.55 14.95
CA ILE A 72 25.49 -17.28 16.23
C ILE A 72 25.43 -18.78 15.92
N THR A 73 26.53 -19.29 15.37
CA THR A 73 27.00 -20.64 15.68
C THR A 73 27.44 -20.66 17.15
N HIS A 74 26.51 -20.79 18.10
CA HIS A 74 26.83 -21.26 19.44
C HIS A 74 26.30 -22.69 19.58
N ILE A 75 27.16 -23.63 19.17
CA ILE A 75 27.55 -24.80 19.96
C ILE A 75 26.47 -25.24 20.97
N ARG A 76 25.52 -26.06 20.51
CA ARG A 76 24.65 -26.86 21.38
C ARG A 76 25.47 -28.04 21.94
N GLN A 77 26.49 -27.75 22.75
CA GLN A 77 27.13 -28.73 23.61
C GLN A 77 26.36 -28.78 24.93
N VAL A 78 25.89 -29.99 25.26
CA VAL A 78 25.90 -30.55 26.61
C VAL A 78 25.03 -29.83 27.65
N ILE A 79 23.75 -30.20 27.67
CA ILE A 79 23.07 -30.61 28.91
C ILE A 79 22.32 -31.90 28.51
N GLU A 80 22.95 -33.08 28.59
CA GLU A 80 22.88 -33.95 29.77
C GLU A 80 21.43 -34.18 30.24
N GLU A 81 20.65 -34.99 29.52
CA GLU A 81 19.37 -35.49 30.08
C GLU A 81 18.89 -36.83 29.51
N ARG A 82 19.72 -37.56 28.75
CA ARG A 82 19.33 -38.87 28.20
C ARG A 82 20.43 -39.93 28.24
N THR A 83 21.14 -40.05 29.36
CA THR A 83 21.75 -41.33 29.79
C THR A 83 22.30 -41.17 31.20
N GLY A 84 21.57 -41.60 32.22
CA GLY A 84 22.14 -41.80 33.56
C GLY A 84 21.17 -41.58 34.72
N THR A 85 20.42 -42.62 35.07
CA THR A 85 20.16 -43.04 36.47
C THR A 85 19.59 -42.02 37.46
N GLU A 86 18.26 -41.98 37.60
CA GLU A 86 17.55 -42.07 38.90
C GLU A 86 16.15 -42.66 38.66
N GLY A 87 15.93 -43.92 39.06
CA GLY A 87 14.63 -44.61 38.99
C GLY A 87 14.72 -46.05 38.53
#